data_AF-A0AB74TN89-F1
#
_entry.id   AF-A0AB74TN89-F1
#
_cell.length_a   1.000
_cell.length_b   1.000
_cell.length_c   1.000
_cell.angle_alpha   90.00
_cell.angle_beta   90.00
_cell.angle_gamma   90.00
#
_symmetry.space_group_name_H-M   'P 1'
#
loop_
_entity.id
_entity.type
_entity.pdbx_description
1 polymer ?
#
loop_
_entity_poly.entity_id
_entity_poly.type
_entity_poly.pdbx_seq_one_letter_code
_entity_poly.pdbx_strand_id
1 'polypeptide(L)'
;MYDRNSEESSLSLSRLPGGRIVQMYMDQTIDKELIFEITAKVKRNKRLTAINALTKITDELNELDILQSDDGSFDLLDIEVSDELHFSEATTDGFIYFRLDFKALLTIYKEER
;
A
#
# COMPACT_ATOMS: atom_id res chain seq x y z
N MET A 1 -6.59 17.11 -0.51
CA MET A 1 -5.84 15.96 0.04
C MET A 1 -4.91 16.48 1.12
N TYR A 2 -4.90 15.88 2.31
CA TYR A 2 -3.92 16.22 3.34
C TYR A 2 -2.56 15.62 2.96
N ASP A 3 -1.49 16.41 2.96
CA ASP A 3 -0.13 15.88 2.84
C ASP A 3 0.16 15.08 4.12
N ARG A 4 0.22 13.75 4.00
CA ARG A 4 0.56 12.85 5.12
C ARG A 4 2.07 12.83 5.41
N ASN A 5 2.87 13.48 4.56
CA ASN A 5 4.31 13.61 4.67
C ASN A 5 4.68 15.03 5.14
N SER A 6 4.30 15.37 6.38
CA SER A 6 4.54 16.69 6.98
C SER A 6 6.02 16.97 7.21
N GLU A 7 6.82 15.93 7.48
CA GLU A 7 8.26 16.05 7.75
C GLU A 7 9.10 16.10 6.46
N GLU A 8 10.28 16.72 6.53
CA GLU A 8 11.21 16.86 5.40
C GLU A 8 11.66 15.52 4.77
N SER A 9 11.65 14.44 5.56
CA SER A 9 11.90 13.09 5.09
C SER A 9 10.92 12.16 5.78
N SER A 10 9.92 11.71 5.03
CA SER A 10 8.78 10.98 5.56
C SER A 10 8.26 9.95 4.56
N LEU A 11 7.57 8.94 5.10
CA LEU A 11 6.91 7.89 4.36
C LEU A 11 5.49 7.74 4.91
N SER A 12 4.52 7.66 4.02
CA SER A 12 3.10 7.51 4.38
C SER A 12 2.47 6.38 3.58
N LEU A 13 1.61 5.59 4.24
CA LEU A 13 0.74 4.61 3.61
C LEU A 13 -0.70 5.17 3.55
N SER A 14 -1.34 5.03 2.40
CA SER A 14 -2.71 5.48 2.19
C SER A 14 -3.52 4.46 1.42
N ARG A 15 -4.76 4.23 1.84
CA ARG A 15 -5.73 3.49 1.02
C ARG A 15 -6.26 4.41 -0.07
N LEU A 16 -6.18 3.98 -1.32
CA LEU A 16 -6.77 4.68 -2.46
C LEU A 16 -8.24 4.27 -2.67
N PRO A 17 -9.08 5.18 -3.20
CA PRO A 17 -10.35 4.79 -3.81
C PRO A 17 -10.12 3.84 -4.99
N GLY A 18 -11.10 2.99 -5.30
CA GLY A 18 -11.02 2.06 -6.44
C GLY A 18 -10.98 0.58 -6.06
N GLY A 19 -10.85 0.26 -4.77
CA GLY A 19 -11.06 -1.11 -4.30
C GLY A 19 -12.47 -1.63 -4.63
N ARG A 20 -12.59 -2.93 -4.85
CA ARG A 20 -13.82 -3.59 -5.35
C ARG A 20 -14.11 -4.87 -4.58
N ILE A 21 -15.40 -5.22 -4.50
CA ILE A 21 -15.82 -6.56 -4.08
C ILE A 21 -15.58 -7.48 -5.27
N VAL A 22 -14.74 -8.49 -5.08
CA VAL A 22 -14.46 -9.53 -6.08
C VAL A 22 -15.53 -10.60 -6.02
N GLN A 23 -15.89 -11.01 -4.80
CA GLN A 23 -16.91 -12.03 -4.56
C GLN A 23 -17.66 -11.76 -3.26
N MET A 24 -18.94 -12.13 -3.23
CA MET A 24 -19.76 -12.13 -2.02
C MET A 24 -20.34 -13.53 -1.84
N TYR A 25 -20.14 -14.08 -0.65
CA TYR A 25 -20.58 -15.41 -0.27
C TYR A 25 -21.93 -15.37 0.45
N MET A 26 -22.61 -16.52 0.54
CA MET A 26 -23.96 -16.63 1.13
C MET A 26 -23.98 -16.33 2.63
N ASP A 27 -22.88 -16.59 3.32
CA ASP A 27 -22.64 -16.28 4.73
C ASP A 27 -22.29 -14.79 4.96
N GLN A 28 -22.30 -13.98 3.91
CA GLN A 28 -21.94 -12.55 3.90
C GLN A 28 -20.44 -12.27 4.08
N THR A 29 -19.60 -13.30 4.04
CA THR A 29 -18.16 -13.14 3.81
C THR A 29 -17.95 -12.50 2.43
N ILE A 30 -16.94 -11.63 2.30
CA ILE A 30 -16.62 -10.99 1.02
C ILE A 30 -15.13 -11.11 0.69
N ASP A 31 -14.82 -11.40 -0.56
CA ASP A 31 -13.48 -11.16 -1.08
C ASP A 31 -13.40 -9.75 -1.64
N LYS A 32 -12.41 -9.00 -1.20
CA LYS A 32 -12.27 -7.59 -1.49
C LYS A 32 -10.85 -7.24 -1.88
N GLU A 33 -10.73 -6.61 -3.03
CA GLU A 33 -9.49 -6.02 -3.50
C GLU A 33 -9.41 -4.58 -2.97
N LEU A 34 -8.32 -4.25 -2.29
CA LEU A 34 -8.02 -2.92 -1.76
C LEU A 34 -6.76 -2.39 -2.41
N ILE A 35 -6.76 -1.11 -2.77
CA ILE A 35 -5.61 -0.45 -3.39
C ILE A 35 -4.95 0.46 -2.35
N PHE A 36 -3.64 0.37 -2.25
CA PHE A 36 -2.83 1.17 -1.34
C PHE A 36 -1.72 1.90 -2.12
N GLU A 37 -1.37 3.11 -1.65
CA GLU A 37 -0.25 3.91 -2.13
C GLU A 37 0.70 4.17 -0.95
N ILE A 38 1.98 3.88 -1.16
CA ILE A 38 3.07 4.33 -0.32
C ILE A 38 3.70 5.55 -0.98
N THR A 39 3.73 6.67 -0.26
CA THR A 39 4.41 7.90 -0.72
C THR A 39 5.62 8.19 0.14
N ALA A 40 6.79 8.31 -0.47
CA ALA A 40 8.00 8.78 0.19
C ALA A 40 8.36 10.21 -0.27
N LYS A 41 8.52 11.13 0.68
CA LYS A 41 8.98 12.50 0.46
C LYS A 41 10.40 12.64 0.97
N VAL A 42 11.33 13.09 0.13
CA VAL A 42 12.73 13.29 0.51
C VAL A 42 13.34 14.52 -0.16
N LYS A 43 14.41 15.08 0.43
CA LYS A 43 15.25 16.06 -0.27
C LYS A 43 16.00 15.40 -1.44
N ARG A 44 16.39 16.20 -2.44
CA ARG A 44 17.09 15.71 -3.65
C ARG A 44 18.33 14.85 -3.36
N ASN A 45 19.12 15.22 -2.35
CA ASN A 45 20.32 14.47 -1.95
C ASN A 45 20.03 13.12 -1.26
N LYS A 46 18.76 12.81 -0.97
CA LYS A 46 18.29 11.56 -0.35
C LYS A 46 17.50 10.68 -1.32
N ARG A 47 17.50 11.00 -2.63
CA ARG A 47 16.87 10.21 -3.70
C ARG A 47 17.18 8.72 -3.61
N LEU A 48 18.47 8.35 -3.51
CA LEU A 48 18.86 6.94 -3.46
C LEU A 48 18.34 6.23 -2.19
N THR A 49 18.24 6.96 -1.07
CA THR A 49 17.65 6.41 0.16
C THR A 49 16.18 6.05 -0.04
N ALA A 50 15.40 6.91 -0.71
CA ALA A 50 13.99 6.62 -1.01
C ALA A 50 13.84 5.40 -1.94
N ILE A 51 14.64 5.33 -3.01
CA ILE A 51 14.63 4.21 -3.96
C ILE A 51 14.94 2.89 -3.23
N ASN A 52 16.00 2.88 -2.42
CA ASN A 52 16.39 1.68 -1.67
C ASN A 52 15.32 1.26 -0.66
N ALA A 53 14.66 2.23 -0.02
CA ALA A 53 13.58 1.93 0.93
C ALA A 53 12.36 1.33 0.22
N LEU A 54 11.92 1.93 -0.89
CA LEU A 54 10.79 1.42 -1.66
C LEU A 54 11.07 0.06 -2.30
N THR A 55 12.29 -0.17 -2.80
CA THR A 55 12.70 -1.48 -3.32
C THR A 55 12.59 -2.55 -2.25
N LYS A 56 13.10 -2.30 -1.04
CA LYS A 56 12.95 -3.23 0.08
C LYS A 56 11.50 -3.50 0.43
N ILE A 57 10.65 -2.47 0.42
CA ILE A 57 9.23 -2.65 0.69
C ILE A 57 8.58 -3.50 -0.41
N THR A 58 8.91 -3.29 -1.69
CA THR A 58 8.46 -4.13 -2.79
C THR A 58 8.86 -5.59 -2.60
N ASP A 59 10.13 -5.85 -2.24
CA ASP A 59 10.63 -7.20 -2.00
C ASP A 59 9.85 -7.87 -0.85
N GLU A 60 9.70 -7.19 0.28
CA GLU A 60 8.95 -7.70 1.45
C GLU A 60 7.46 -7.92 1.14
N LEU A 61 6.83 -7.07 0.33
CA LEU A 61 5.44 -7.25 -0.09
C LEU A 61 5.27 -8.44 -1.04
N ASN A 62 6.23 -8.68 -1.94
CA ASN A 62 6.21 -9.83 -2.85
C ASN A 62 6.46 -11.16 -2.12
N GLU A 63 7.16 -11.13 -0.99
CA GLU A 63 7.40 -12.30 -0.14
C GLU A 63 6.34 -12.47 0.97
N LEU A 64 5.37 -11.55 1.07
CA LEU A 64 4.36 -11.56 2.13
C LEU A 64 3.22 -12.54 1.80
N ASP A 65 3.42 -13.80 2.19
CA ASP A 65 2.42 -14.87 2.00
C ASP A 65 1.29 -14.86 3.05
N ILE A 66 1.57 -14.39 4.27
CA ILE A 66 0.64 -14.49 5.40
C ILE A 66 0.63 -13.17 6.18
N LEU A 67 -0.56 -12.58 6.34
CA LEU A 67 -0.81 -11.49 7.27
C LEU A 67 -1.98 -11.86 8.18
N GLN A 68 -1.69 -12.08 9.46
CA GLN A 68 -2.70 -12.44 10.45
C GLN A 68 -3.47 -11.20 10.90
N SER A 69 -4.79 -11.32 10.91
CA SER A 69 -5.65 -10.33 11.56
C SER A 69 -5.69 -10.57 13.07
N ASP A 70 -5.42 -9.51 13.85
CA ASP A 70 -5.42 -9.58 15.32
C ASP A 70 -6.82 -9.85 15.91
N ASP A 71 -7.87 -9.43 15.22
CA ASP A 71 -9.27 -9.59 15.64
C ASP A 71 -10.04 -10.62 14.80
N GLY A 72 -9.36 -11.28 13.86
CA GLY A 72 -9.97 -12.25 12.95
C GLY A 72 -10.93 -11.63 11.93
N SER A 73 -10.85 -10.32 11.69
CA SER A 73 -11.73 -9.62 10.74
C SER A 73 -11.43 -9.92 9.27
N PHE A 74 -10.23 -10.41 8.95
CA PHE A 74 -9.85 -10.73 7.58
C PHE A 74 -8.75 -11.80 7.49
N ASP A 75 -8.65 -12.43 6.32
CA ASP A 75 -7.48 -13.18 5.88
C ASP A 75 -6.89 -12.55 4.62
N LEU A 76 -5.55 -12.53 4.53
CA LEU A 76 -4.85 -12.14 3.31
C LEU A 76 -4.89 -13.29 2.31
N LEU A 77 -5.40 -13.02 1.11
CA LEU A 77 -5.41 -13.96 -0.01
C LEU A 77 -4.22 -13.74 -0.94
N ASP A 78 -3.92 -12.47 -1.27
CA ASP A 78 -2.88 -12.12 -2.23
C ASP A 78 -2.42 -10.67 -2.08
N ILE A 79 -1.19 -10.39 -2.50
CA ILE A 79 -0.65 -9.04 -2.67
C ILE A 79 -0.06 -8.91 -4.07
N GLU A 80 -0.59 -7.97 -4.85
CA GLU A 80 -0.08 -7.62 -6.16
C GLU A 80 0.64 -6.27 -6.07
N VAL A 81 1.97 -6.30 -6.08
CA VAL A 81 2.76 -5.07 -6.24
C VAL A 81 2.88 -4.77 -7.73
N SER A 82 2.74 -3.49 -8.12
CA SER A 82 2.95 -3.10 -9.52
C SER A 82 4.37 -3.51 -9.97
N ASP A 83 4.47 -4.43 -10.95
CA ASP A 83 5.67 -5.16 -11.36
C ASP A 83 6.86 -4.31 -11.87
N GLU A 84 6.63 -3.03 -12.12
CA GLU A 84 7.68 -2.08 -12.45
C GLU A 84 7.81 -1.08 -11.30
N LEU A 85 9.05 -0.81 -10.87
CA LEU A 85 9.48 0.31 -10.02
C LEU A 85 9.19 1.67 -10.71
N HIS A 86 7.94 1.87 -11.12
CA HIS A 86 7.40 3.09 -11.68
C HIS A 86 6.96 3.99 -10.53
N PHE A 87 7.93 4.46 -9.76
CA PHE A 87 7.69 5.63 -8.94
C PHE A 87 7.68 6.86 -9.83
N SER A 88 6.59 7.63 -9.76
CA SER A 88 6.54 8.94 -10.39
C SER A 88 7.32 9.94 -9.54
N GLU A 89 8.33 10.58 -10.13
CA GLU A 89 9.08 11.67 -9.51
C GLU A 89 8.32 12.98 -9.76
N ALA A 90 7.80 13.58 -8.69
CA ALA A 90 7.31 14.95 -8.69
C ALA A 90 8.25 15.81 -7.85
N THR A 91 8.71 16.93 -8.40
CA THR A 91 9.46 17.93 -7.65
C THR A 91 8.52 19.06 -7.23
N THR A 92 8.33 19.23 -5.93
CA THR A 92 7.54 20.33 -5.35
C THR A 92 8.33 20.90 -4.20
N ASP A 93 8.50 22.23 -4.16
CA ASP A 93 9.14 22.96 -3.05
C ASP A 93 10.54 22.43 -2.64
N GLY A 94 11.32 21.91 -3.59
CA GLY A 94 12.67 21.38 -3.34
C GLY A 94 12.72 19.93 -2.83
N PHE A 95 11.56 19.28 -2.71
CA PHE A 95 11.42 17.87 -2.35
C PHE A 95 11.11 17.01 -3.57
N ILE A 96 11.51 15.75 -3.50
CA ILE A 96 11.17 14.70 -4.43
C ILE A 96 10.15 13.78 -3.75
N TYR A 97 9.07 13.51 -4.45
CA TYR A 97 8.06 12.53 -4.05
C TYR A 97 8.21 11.27 -4.90
N PHE A 98 8.17 10.11 -4.25
CA PHE A 98 8.11 8.79 -4.85
C PHE A 98 6.81 8.12 -4.44
N ARG A 99 6.17 7.37 -5.33
CA ARG A 99 4.91 6.66 -5.09
C ARG A 99 5.03 5.21 -5.50
N LEU A 100 4.49 4.30 -4.69
CA LEU A 100 4.42 2.87 -4.95
C LEU A 100 3.01 2.40 -4.66
N ASP A 101 2.35 1.82 -5.67
CA ASP A 101 1.00 1.27 -5.52
C ASP A 101 1.04 -0.26 -5.45
N PHE A 102 0.18 -0.83 -4.61
CA PHE A 102 -0.06 -2.26 -4.53
C PHE A 102 -1.53 -2.55 -4.25
N LYS A 103 -1.97 -3.76 -4.60
CA LYS A 103 -3.30 -4.27 -4.28
C LYS A 103 -3.19 -5.38 -3.24
N ALA A 104 -4.09 -5.39 -2.28
CA ALA A 104 -4.27 -6.50 -1.36
C ALA A 104 -5.64 -7.12 -1.60
N LEU A 105 -5.67 -8.43 -1.85
CA LEU A 105 -6.89 -9.21 -1.90
C LEU A 105 -7.12 -9.84 -0.53
N LEU A 106 -8.25 -9.53 0.08
CA LEU A 106 -8.60 -9.98 1.42
C LEU A 106 -9.93 -10.72 1.40
N THR A 107 -10.03 -11.81 2.16
CA THR A 107 -11.33 -12.32 2.62
C THR A 107 -11.70 -11.55 3.88
N ILE A 108 -12.84 -10.87 3.89
CA ILE A 108 -13.33 -10.09 5.03
C ILE A 108 -14.54 -10.81 5.63
N TYR A 109 -14.42 -11.11 6.91
CA TYR A 109 -15.47 -11.75 7.69
C TYR A 109 -16.46 -10.72 8.20
N LYS A 110 -17.73 -11.12 8.24
CA LYS A 110 -18.76 -10.31 8.86
C LYS A 110 -18.54 -10.33 10.37
N GLU A 111 -18.41 -9.16 10.99
CA GLU A 111 -18.47 -9.04 12.46
C GLU A 111 -19.78 -9.67 12.95
N GLU A 112 -19.68 -10.70 13.81
CA GLU A 112 -20.81 -11.19 14.57
C GLU A 112 -21.20 -10.08 15.58
N ARG A 113 -22.32 -9.42 15.31
CA ARG A 113 -22.92 -8.44 16.23
C ARG A 113 -23.61 -9.11 17.41
#